data_AF-A0BXJ8-F1
#
_entry.id   AF-A0BXJ8-F1
#
_cell.length_a   1.000
_cell.length_b   1.000
_cell.length_c   1.000
_cell.angle_alpha   90.00
_cell.angle_beta   90.00
_cell.angle_gamma   90.00
#
_symmetry.space_group_name_H-M   'P 1'
#
loop_
_entity.id
_entity.type
_entity.pdbx_description
1 polymer ?
#
loop_
_entity_poly.entity_id
_entity_poly.type
_entity_poly.pdbx_seq_one_letter_code
_entity_poly.pdbx_strand_id
1 'polypeptide(L)'
;MARRKTVKRAQKSHKHLFTRNKKINKTQKEQNKIPGWNKNISFTQNLSNLGMNTGYQINQKITDELKQKEQAPQQYIEAEEISIDQIKELQKQATQKLPQEEVEKKKNKVRMNIDDEWAVEALVKKYKQDWEAMKRDHKLNTFQWTAIQCQKKYNDYIKRYGKCPKPQ
;
A
#
# COMPACT_ATOMS: atom_id res chain seq x y z
N MET A 1 19.88 58.45 -15.60
CA MET A 1 20.42 57.21 -14.97
C MET A 1 19.28 56.47 -14.26
N ALA A 2 18.88 55.30 -14.75
CA ALA A 2 17.77 54.54 -14.16
C ALA A 2 18.29 53.59 -13.05
N ARG A 3 17.79 53.76 -11.81
CA ARG A 3 18.13 52.90 -10.67
C ARG A 3 17.47 51.52 -10.82
N ARG A 4 18.28 50.46 -10.86
CA ARG A 4 17.81 49.06 -10.82
C ARG A 4 17.12 48.76 -9.48
N LYS A 5 15.88 48.25 -9.54
CA LYS A 5 15.14 47.77 -8.36
C LYS A 5 15.67 46.40 -7.94
N THR A 6 16.16 46.29 -6.71
CA THR A 6 16.59 45.03 -6.09
C THR A 6 15.38 44.15 -5.75
N VAL A 7 15.33 42.94 -6.32
CA VAL A 7 14.30 41.93 -6.02
C VAL A 7 14.63 41.30 -4.65
N LYS A 8 13.81 41.57 -3.64
CA LYS A 8 13.91 40.91 -2.33
C LYS A 8 13.38 39.48 -2.44
N ARG A 9 14.26 38.49 -2.26
CA ARG A 9 13.91 37.06 -2.24
C ARG A 9 13.03 36.76 -1.02
N ALA A 10 11.77 36.40 -1.24
CA ALA A 10 10.85 36.06 -0.16
C ALA A 10 11.31 34.78 0.57
N GLN A 11 11.65 34.89 1.85
CA GLN A 11 11.92 33.74 2.72
C GLN A 11 10.61 33.00 3.03
N LYS A 12 10.22 32.07 2.15
CA LYS A 12 8.97 31.29 2.26
C LYS A 12 9.05 30.09 3.24
N SER A 13 10.12 29.92 4.01
CA SER A 13 10.35 28.69 4.79
C SER A 13 9.77 28.69 6.22
N HIS A 14 9.39 29.83 6.80
CA HIS A 14 9.04 29.85 8.23
C HIS A 14 7.64 29.29 8.57
N LYS A 15 6.66 29.39 7.67
CA LYS A 15 5.27 28.97 7.99
C LYS A 15 5.10 27.46 8.19
N HIS A 16 5.92 26.63 7.55
CA HIS A 16 5.79 25.16 7.62
C HIS A 16 6.32 24.57 8.94
N LEU A 17 7.26 25.25 9.62
CA LEU A 17 7.78 24.80 10.91
C LEU A 17 6.75 25.01 12.04
N PHE A 18 6.03 26.14 12.02
CA PHE A 18 5.01 26.45 13.03
C PHE A 18 3.80 25.51 13.00
N THR A 19 3.37 25.07 11.82
CA THR A 19 2.21 24.15 11.70
C THR A 19 2.57 22.73 12.16
N ARG A 20 3.80 22.28 11.93
CA ARG A 20 4.27 20.94 12.36
C ARG A 20 4.37 20.84 13.89
N ASN A 21 4.91 21.86 14.56
CA ASN A 21 5.02 21.91 16.02
C ASN A 21 3.64 21.94 16.72
N LYS A 22 2.66 22.63 16.12
CA LYS A 22 1.28 22.65 16.66
C LYS A 22 0.63 21.26 16.69
N LYS A 23 0.87 20.43 15.66
CA LYS A 23 0.33 19.06 15.59
C LYS A 23 0.98 18.14 16.62
N ILE A 24 2.30 18.22 16.79
CA ILE A 24 3.07 17.42 17.77
C ILE A 24 2.62 17.73 19.21
N ASN A 25 2.40 19.00 19.54
CA ASN A 25 1.93 19.39 20.88
C ASN A 25 0.50 18.91 21.16
N LYS A 26 -0.36 18.79 20.13
CA LYS A 26 -1.71 18.27 20.29
C LYS A 26 -1.69 16.77 20.59
N THR A 27 -0.92 15.98 19.83
CA THR A 27 -0.82 14.53 20.05
C THR A 27 -0.21 14.18 21.40
N GLN A 28 0.80 14.93 21.87
CA GLN A 28 1.37 14.73 23.21
C GLN A 28 0.38 15.08 24.33
N LYS A 29 -0.44 16.13 24.17
CA LYS A 29 -1.49 16.48 25.14
C LYS A 29 -2.59 15.43 25.23
N GLU A 30 -2.90 14.76 24.12
CA GLU A 30 -3.91 13.69 24.08
C GLU A 30 -3.39 12.38 24.69
N GLN A 31 -2.14 12.00 24.44
CA GLN A 31 -1.53 10.81 25.06
C GLN A 31 -1.51 10.88 26.59
N ASN A 32 -1.27 12.05 27.15
CA ASN A 32 -1.26 12.28 28.60
C ASN A 32 -2.62 12.15 29.29
N LYS A 33 -3.71 12.01 28.51
CA LYS A 33 -5.07 11.80 29.04
C LYS A 33 -5.44 10.31 29.11
N ILE A 34 -4.61 9.43 28.57
CA ILE A 34 -4.87 7.99 28.58
C ILE A 34 -4.63 7.46 30.00
N PRO A 35 -5.62 6.81 30.64
CA PRO A 35 -5.44 6.19 31.96
C PRO A 35 -4.30 5.17 31.92
N GLY A 36 -3.33 5.28 32.84
CA GLY A 36 -2.15 4.40 32.87
C GLY A 36 -0.95 4.86 32.04
N TRP A 37 -1.06 5.99 31.32
CA TRP A 37 0.07 6.58 30.59
C TRP A 37 1.00 7.38 31.49
N ASN A 38 2.28 7.02 31.54
CA ASN A 38 3.31 7.67 32.35
C ASN A 38 4.39 8.32 31.47
N LYS A 39 4.62 9.63 31.64
CA LYS A 39 5.56 10.41 30.81
C LYS A 39 7.03 10.14 31.10
N ASN A 40 7.32 9.54 32.26
CA ASN A 40 8.67 9.31 32.74
C ASN A 40 9.21 7.93 32.33
N ILE A 41 8.39 7.11 31.67
CA ILE A 41 8.78 5.79 31.18
C ILE A 41 8.81 5.77 29.65
N SER A 42 9.51 4.79 29.09
CA SER A 42 9.65 4.68 27.65
C SER A 42 8.30 4.39 26.99
N PHE A 43 8.15 4.79 25.72
CA PHE A 43 6.93 4.53 24.94
C PHE A 43 6.58 3.03 24.91
N THR A 44 7.58 2.16 24.81
CA THR A 44 7.39 0.70 24.79
C THR A 44 6.89 0.16 26.13
N GLN A 45 7.37 0.72 27.25
CA GLN A 45 6.86 0.38 28.59
C GLN A 45 5.42 0.86 28.79
N ASN A 46 5.06 2.05 28.31
CA ASN A 46 3.68 2.51 28.32
C ASN A 46 2.74 1.58 27.54
N LEU A 47 3.16 1.14 26.34
CA LEU A 47 2.38 0.20 25.56
C LEU A 47 2.20 -1.14 26.29
N SER A 48 3.27 -1.65 26.88
CA SER A 48 3.22 -2.89 27.67
C SER A 48 2.27 -2.76 28.87
N ASN A 49 2.28 -1.63 29.58
CA ASN A 49 1.39 -1.37 30.72
C ASN A 49 -0.08 -1.23 30.30
N LEU A 50 -0.33 -0.81 29.06
CA LEU A 50 -1.67 -0.77 28.45
C LEU A 50 -2.10 -2.13 27.87
N GLY A 51 -1.33 -3.20 28.08
CA GLY A 51 -1.62 -4.52 27.53
C GLY A 51 -1.41 -4.63 26.02
N MET A 52 -0.77 -3.64 25.39
CA MET A 52 -0.40 -3.69 23.98
C MET A 52 0.96 -4.38 23.84
N ASN A 53 0.96 -5.59 23.27
CA ASN A 53 2.20 -6.28 22.94
C ASN A 53 2.96 -5.49 21.88
N THR A 54 4.17 -5.07 22.24
CA THR A 54 5.09 -4.46 21.28
C THR A 54 5.62 -5.53 20.32
N GLY A 55 5.91 -5.17 19.06
CA GLY A 55 6.39 -6.14 18.05
C GLY A 55 7.61 -6.97 18.49
N TYR A 56 8.42 -6.42 19.40
CA TYR A 56 9.55 -7.12 20.01
C TYR A 56 9.13 -8.31 20.90
N GLN A 57 8.09 -8.15 21.70
CA GLN A 57 7.55 -9.21 22.58
C GLN A 57 6.86 -10.33 21.78
N ILE A 58 6.27 -9.99 20.63
CA ILE A 58 5.65 -10.96 19.73
C ILE A 58 6.73 -11.85 19.10
N ASN A 59 7.82 -11.25 18.62
CA ASN A 59 8.92 -11.99 17.99
C ASN A 59 9.63 -12.92 18.99
N GLN A 60 9.80 -12.49 20.25
CA GLN A 60 10.39 -13.35 21.29
C GLN A 60 9.54 -14.60 21.57
N LYS A 61 8.21 -14.45 21.69
CA LYS A 61 7.32 -15.61 21.87
C LYS A 61 7.40 -16.59 20.70
N ILE A 62 7.44 -16.09 19.47
CA ILE A 62 7.60 -16.93 18.26
C ILE A 62 8.94 -17.68 18.29
N THR A 63 10.03 -17.01 18.68
CA THR A 63 11.34 -17.68 18.75
C THR A 63 11.41 -18.72 19.86
N ASP A 64 10.75 -18.49 21.00
CA ASP A 64 10.72 -19.44 22.10
C ASP A 64 9.85 -20.66 21.78
N GLU A 65 8.72 -20.47 21.10
CA GLU A 65 7.87 -21.56 20.59
C GLU A 65 8.59 -22.43 19.54
N LEU A 66 9.43 -21.82 18.70
CA LEU A 66 10.25 -22.57 17.73
C LEU A 66 11.33 -23.40 18.43
N LYS A 67 12.01 -22.84 19.43
CA LYS A 67 13.03 -23.57 20.22
C LYS A 67 12.44 -24.76 21.00
N GLN A 68 11.21 -24.64 21.49
CA GLN A 68 10.53 -25.76 22.17
C GLN A 68 10.16 -26.89 21.21
N LYS A 69 9.86 -26.59 19.94
CA LYS A 69 9.60 -27.61 18.92
C LYS A 69 10.87 -28.37 18.49
N GLU A 70 12.04 -27.72 18.54
CA GLU A 70 13.32 -28.36 18.23
C GLU A 70 13.82 -29.32 19.33
N GLN A 71 13.32 -29.17 20.57
CA GLN A 71 13.67 -30.04 21.72
C GLN A 71 12.70 -31.19 21.96
N ALA A 72 11.63 -31.33 21.16
CA ALA A 72 10.80 -32.51 21.23
C ALA A 72 11.64 -33.74 20.81
N PRO A 73 11.59 -34.87 21.55
CA PRO A 73 12.30 -36.07 21.15
C PRO A 73 11.84 -36.45 19.75
N GLN A 74 12.79 -36.54 18.82
CA GLN A 74 12.54 -37.01 17.46
C GLN A 74 11.96 -38.42 17.59
N GLN A 75 10.64 -38.53 17.46
CA GLN A 75 10.00 -39.82 17.25
C GLN A 75 10.59 -40.32 15.93
N TYR A 76 11.38 -41.39 15.99
CA TYR A 76 11.79 -42.14 14.82
C TYR A 76 10.52 -42.63 14.17
N ILE A 77 10.06 -41.90 13.15
CA ILE A 77 9.08 -42.42 12.22
C ILE A 77 9.85 -43.49 11.44
N GLU A 78 9.51 -44.76 11.68
CA GLU A 78 9.91 -45.84 10.80
C GLU A 78 9.47 -45.42 9.40
N ALA A 79 10.45 -45.13 8.54
CA ALA A 79 10.18 -44.73 7.18
C ALA A 79 9.64 -45.97 6.46
N GLU A 80 8.31 -46.09 6.41
CA GLU A 80 7.66 -46.92 5.39
C GLU A 80 8.25 -46.47 4.05
N GLU A 81 8.88 -47.41 3.34
CA GLU A 81 9.51 -47.16 2.04
C GLU A 81 8.41 -46.77 1.04
N ILE A 82 8.12 -45.47 0.93
CA ILE A 82 7.16 -44.96 -0.04
C ILE A 82 7.73 -45.26 -1.43
N SER A 83 7.03 -46.11 -2.18
CA SER A 83 7.41 -46.45 -3.54
C SER A 83 7.44 -45.19 -4.41
N ILE A 84 8.40 -45.12 -5.34
CA ILE A 84 8.54 -44.02 -6.32
C ILE A 84 7.21 -43.78 -7.08
N ASP A 85 6.39 -44.81 -7.24
CA ASP A 85 5.10 -44.71 -7.92
C ASP A 85 4.04 -43.97 -7.07
N GLN A 86 4.05 -44.15 -5.75
CA GLN A 86 3.19 -43.39 -4.83
C GLN A 86 3.56 -41.91 -4.79
N ILE A 87 4.85 -41.58 -4.90
CA ILE A 87 5.33 -40.18 -4.98
C ILE A 87 4.81 -39.52 -6.27
N LYS A 88 4.86 -40.22 -7.40
CA LYS A 88 4.33 -39.71 -8.68
C LYS A 88 2.82 -39.50 -8.65
N GLU A 89 2.10 -40.38 -7.96
CA GLU A 89 0.65 -40.28 -7.83
C GLU A 89 0.23 -39.10 -6.94
N LEU A 90 0.93 -38.88 -5.83
CA LEU A 90 0.76 -37.71 -4.98
C LEU A 90 1.10 -36.40 -5.72
N GLN A 91 2.16 -36.40 -6.54
CA GLN A 91 2.49 -35.24 -7.38
C GLN A 91 1.41 -34.97 -8.43
N LYS A 92 0.79 -36.00 -9.01
CA LYS A 92 -0.34 -35.84 -9.93
C LYS A 92 -1.58 -35.27 -9.23
N GLN A 93 -1.87 -35.71 -8.01
CA GLN A 93 -2.99 -35.17 -7.22
C GLN A 93 -2.74 -33.71 -6.80
N ALA A 94 -1.49 -33.36 -6.43
CA ALA A 94 -1.11 -31.98 -6.10
C ALA A 94 -1.09 -31.05 -7.33
N THR A 95 -0.84 -31.58 -8.52
CA THR A 95 -0.84 -30.83 -9.80
C THR A 95 -2.18 -30.89 -10.55
N GLN A 96 -3.13 -31.71 -10.11
CA GLN A 96 -4.55 -31.56 -10.45
C GLN A 96 -5.02 -30.25 -9.84
N LYS A 97 -4.84 -29.22 -10.67
CA LYS A 97 -5.18 -27.83 -10.43
C LYS A 97 -6.55 -27.77 -9.76
N LEU A 98 -6.59 -27.26 -8.53
CA LEU A 98 -7.76 -26.52 -8.06
C LEU A 98 -8.21 -25.62 -9.22
N PRO A 99 -9.50 -25.63 -9.59
CA PRO A 99 -9.98 -24.84 -10.73
C PRO A 99 -9.44 -23.42 -10.57
N GLN A 100 -8.73 -22.93 -11.57
CA GLN A 100 -8.04 -21.62 -11.52
C GLN A 100 -8.99 -20.47 -11.14
N GLU A 101 -10.30 -20.68 -11.24
CA GLU A 101 -11.35 -19.77 -10.76
C GLU A 101 -11.33 -19.49 -9.26
N GLU A 102 -10.90 -20.42 -8.39
CA GLU A 102 -10.93 -20.19 -6.93
C GLU A 102 -9.64 -19.58 -6.36
N VAL A 103 -8.50 -19.75 -7.05
CA VAL A 103 -7.20 -19.20 -6.61
C VAL A 103 -6.93 -17.82 -7.20
N GLU A 104 -7.84 -17.25 -8.00
CA GLU A 104 -7.98 -15.81 -8.11
C GLU A 104 -8.51 -15.25 -6.78
N LYS A 105 -7.67 -15.34 -5.74
CA LYS A 105 -7.76 -14.54 -4.52
C LYS A 105 -8.24 -13.18 -4.94
N LYS A 106 -9.42 -12.79 -4.46
CA LYS A 106 -10.07 -11.50 -4.61
C LYS A 106 -9.06 -10.37 -4.39
N LYS A 107 -8.24 -10.06 -5.39
CA LYS A 107 -7.42 -8.86 -5.41
C LYS A 107 -8.47 -7.77 -5.47
N ASN A 108 -8.66 -7.05 -4.37
CA ASN A 108 -9.52 -5.89 -4.34
C ASN A 108 -9.14 -5.01 -5.52
N LYS A 109 -9.93 -5.08 -6.61
CA LYS A 109 -9.73 -4.22 -7.78
C LYS A 109 -9.93 -2.82 -7.26
N VAL A 110 -8.83 -2.07 -7.14
CA VAL A 110 -8.87 -0.66 -6.77
C VAL A 110 -9.78 0.02 -7.79
N ARG A 111 -10.95 0.46 -7.33
CA ARG A 111 -11.92 1.12 -8.19
C ARG A 111 -11.34 2.46 -8.63
N MET A 112 -11.55 2.81 -9.89
CA MET A 112 -11.16 4.10 -10.43
C MET A 112 -11.90 5.21 -9.66
N ASN A 113 -11.16 6.23 -9.25
CA ASN A 113 -11.72 7.37 -8.53
C ASN A 113 -12.48 8.31 -9.49
N ILE A 114 -13.35 9.17 -8.97
CA ILE A 114 -14.12 10.15 -9.75
C ILE A 114 -13.18 11.12 -10.48
N ASP A 115 -12.10 11.55 -9.81
CA ASP A 115 -11.11 12.44 -10.43
C ASP A 115 -10.35 11.78 -11.59
N ASP A 116 -10.09 10.47 -11.47
CA ASP A 116 -9.47 9.69 -12.54
C ASP A 116 -10.40 9.62 -13.75
N GLU A 117 -11.70 9.43 -13.53
CA GLU A 117 -12.72 9.39 -14.58
C GLU A 117 -12.77 10.69 -15.36
N TRP A 118 -12.84 11.81 -14.64
CA TRP A 118 -12.88 13.14 -15.25
C TRP A 118 -11.60 13.45 -16.05
N ALA A 119 -10.43 13.08 -15.51
CA ALA A 119 -9.16 13.27 -16.21
C ALA A 119 -9.08 12.43 -17.49
N VAL A 120 -9.50 11.15 -17.44
CA VAL A 120 -9.54 10.26 -18.62
C VAL A 120 -10.49 10.82 -19.68
N GLU A 121 -11.69 11.27 -19.30
CA GLU A 121 -12.64 11.87 -20.24
C GLU A 121 -12.07 13.11 -20.92
N ALA A 122 -11.44 14.02 -20.17
CA ALA A 122 -10.86 15.24 -20.72
C ALA A 122 -9.71 14.94 -21.70
N LEU A 123 -8.86 13.97 -21.36
CA LEU A 123 -7.75 13.52 -22.21
C LEU A 123 -8.24 12.87 -23.50
N VAL A 124 -9.19 11.93 -23.40
CA VAL A 124 -9.75 11.20 -24.56
C VAL A 124 -10.55 12.14 -25.46
N LYS A 125 -11.27 13.12 -24.90
CA LYS A 125 -12.01 14.12 -25.67
C LYS A 125 -11.10 14.95 -26.57
N LYS A 126 -9.89 15.29 -26.12
CA LYS A 126 -8.94 16.11 -26.88
C LYS A 126 -8.03 15.29 -27.80
N TYR A 127 -7.46 14.19 -27.30
CA TYR A 127 -6.40 13.43 -27.97
C TYR A 127 -6.85 12.07 -28.51
N LYS A 128 -8.11 11.66 -28.29
CA LYS A 128 -8.68 10.39 -28.73
C LYS A 128 -7.89 9.19 -28.19
N GLN A 129 -7.07 8.55 -29.03
CA GLN A 129 -6.23 7.39 -28.67
C GLN A 129 -4.73 7.66 -28.86
N ASP A 130 -4.33 8.93 -28.97
CA ASP A 130 -2.91 9.31 -29.03
C ASP A 130 -2.32 9.46 -27.61
N TRP A 131 -1.78 8.35 -27.10
CA TRP A 131 -1.25 8.26 -25.73
C TRP A 131 0.02 9.10 -25.51
N GLU A 132 0.86 9.25 -26.54
CA GLU A 132 2.08 10.05 -26.46
C GLU A 132 1.77 11.55 -26.46
N ALA A 133 0.72 11.98 -27.16
CA ALA A 133 0.23 13.35 -27.04
C ALA A 133 -0.37 13.63 -25.65
N MET A 134 -1.15 12.70 -25.08
CA MET A 134 -1.70 12.83 -23.72
C MET A 134 -0.61 12.97 -22.65
N LYS A 135 0.45 12.18 -22.76
CA LYS A 135 1.60 12.23 -21.84
C LYS A 135 2.27 13.62 -21.84
N ARG A 136 2.39 14.26 -23.00
CA ARG A 136 3.04 15.57 -23.17
C ARG A 136 2.19 16.75 -22.68
N ASP A 137 0.86 16.59 -22.61
CA ASP A 137 -0.03 17.66 -22.14
C ASP A 137 -0.09 17.74 -20.62
N HIS A 138 0.86 18.43 -20.02
CA HIS A 138 0.91 18.65 -18.57
C HIS A 138 -0.27 19.48 -18.01
N LYS A 139 -1.07 20.15 -18.85
CA LYS A 139 -2.23 20.92 -18.37
C LYS A 139 -3.43 20.02 -18.14
N LEU A 140 -3.71 19.10 -19.07
CA LEU A 140 -4.81 18.15 -18.94
C LEU A 140 -4.41 16.89 -18.17
N ASN A 141 -3.17 16.44 -18.32
CA ASN A 141 -2.62 15.33 -17.56
C ASN A 141 -2.11 15.81 -16.20
N THR A 142 -3.05 16.24 -15.34
CA THR A 142 -2.79 16.77 -14.00
C THR A 142 -2.02 15.78 -13.12
N PHE A 143 -2.24 14.48 -13.33
CA PHE A 143 -1.58 13.40 -12.61
C PHE A 143 -0.26 12.92 -13.24
N GLN A 144 0.15 13.55 -14.35
CA GLN A 144 1.40 13.26 -15.06
C GLN A 144 1.57 11.78 -15.42
N TRP A 145 0.47 11.13 -15.82
CA TRP A 145 0.49 9.73 -16.22
C TRP A 145 1.36 9.49 -17.45
N THR A 146 2.02 8.33 -17.48
CA THR A 146 2.70 7.82 -18.67
C THR A 146 1.68 7.35 -19.70
N ALA A 147 2.10 7.22 -20.97
CA ALA A 147 1.25 6.71 -22.05
C ALA A 147 0.60 5.35 -21.71
N ILE A 148 1.38 4.44 -21.11
CA ILE A 148 0.91 3.12 -20.65
C ILE A 148 -0.15 3.25 -19.56
N GLN A 149 0.03 4.18 -18.61
CA GLN A 149 -0.95 4.43 -17.56
C GLN A 149 -2.25 5.02 -18.13
N CYS A 150 -2.17 5.96 -19.06
CA CYS A 150 -3.33 6.51 -19.77
C CYS A 150 -4.13 5.41 -20.48
N GLN A 151 -3.43 4.52 -21.21
CA GLN A 151 -4.06 3.38 -21.89
C GLN A 151 -4.74 2.44 -20.89
N LYS A 152 -4.08 2.11 -19.78
CA LYS A 152 -4.65 1.24 -18.73
C LYS A 152 -5.90 1.87 -18.12
N LYS A 153 -5.85 3.15 -17.76
CA LYS A 153 -6.98 3.90 -17.20
C LYS A 153 -8.14 4.00 -18.18
N TYR A 154 -7.86 4.23 -19.47
CA TYR A 154 -8.88 4.18 -20.52
C TYR A 154 -9.53 2.81 -20.62
N ASN A 155 -8.75 1.73 -20.62
CA ASN A 155 -9.29 0.37 -20.66
C ASN A 155 -10.16 0.06 -19.42
N ASP A 156 -9.72 0.49 -18.24
CA ASP A 156 -10.49 0.34 -17.00
C ASP A 156 -11.79 1.16 -17.05
N TYR A 157 -11.76 2.36 -17.65
CA TYR A 157 -12.94 3.19 -17.88
C TYR A 157 -13.93 2.50 -18.84
N ILE A 158 -13.46 1.99 -19.99
CA ILE A 158 -14.30 1.28 -20.96
C ILE A 158 -14.93 0.02 -20.36
N LYS A 159 -14.17 -0.74 -19.55
CA LYS A 159 -14.71 -1.90 -18.82
C LYS A 159 -15.85 -1.54 -17.87
N ARG A 160 -15.86 -0.31 -17.34
CA ARG A 160 -16.86 0.15 -16.37
C ARG A 160 -18.11 0.74 -17.03
N TYR A 161 -17.94 1.52 -18.10
CA TYR A 161 -19.02 2.32 -18.70
C TYR A 161 -19.37 1.94 -20.14
N GLY A 162 -18.61 1.05 -20.78
CA GLY A 162 -18.79 0.59 -22.15
C GLY A 162 -18.33 1.60 -23.23
N LYS A 163 -18.47 2.91 -22.97
CA LYS A 163 -18.09 3.99 -23.90
C LYS A 163 -17.41 5.15 -23.16
N CYS A 164 -16.46 5.82 -23.82
CA CYS A 164 -15.82 7.06 -23.36
C CYS A 164 -15.91 8.14 -24.45
N PRO A 165 -16.35 9.38 -24.15
CA PRO A 165 -16.90 9.84 -22.87
C PRO A 165 -18.29 9.25 -22.58
N LYS A 166 -18.68 9.20 -21.30
CA LYS A 166 -20.00 8.75 -20.86
C LYS A 166 -21.11 9.49 -21.64
N PRO A 167 -22.16 8.81 -22.14
CA PRO A 167 -23.33 9.50 -22.67
C PRO A 167 -23.92 10.37 -21.56
N GLN A 168 -24.07 11.68 -21.83
CA GLN A 168 -24.75 12.61 -20.93
C GLN A 168 -26.21 12.21 -20.75
#